data_AF-A0A150FTJ0-F1
#
_entry.id   AF-A0A150FTJ0-F1
#
_cell.length_a   1.000
_cell.length_b   1.000
_cell.length_c   1.000
_cell.angle_alpha   90.00
_cell.angle_beta   90.00
_cell.angle_gamma   90.00
#
_symmetry.space_group_name_H-M   'P 1'
#
loop_
_entity.id
_entity.type
_entity.pdbx_description
1 polymer ?
#
loop_
_entity_poly.entity_id
_entity_poly.type
_entity_poly.pdbx_seq_one_letter_code
_entity_poly.pdbx_strand_id
1 'polypeptide(L)'
;MSKRLKNYPDPTEVVDKYGADALRLYLINSPVVRAETLRFKEEGVFAVVKDVFLPWYNAYRFLIQNILRLEMETGSRFTPTPPERLAPTNVLDRWIGAASRSLVAYVAQEMGAYRLYTVVPYLVKFIESLTNVYVRYNRKGLKGAKGLEDTTTCLSCLFNVLLDVCKVR
;
A
#
# COMPACT_ATOMS: atom_id res chain seq x y z
N MET A 1 -31.69 -0.38 6.78
CA MET A 1 -31.78 0.42 5.52
C MET A 1 -32.89 -0.19 4.68
N SER A 2 -33.74 0.62 4.04
CA SER A 2 -34.89 0.16 3.24
C SER A 2 -34.86 0.77 1.84
N LYS A 3 -34.93 -0.09 0.81
CA LYS A 3 -35.03 0.32 -0.59
C LYS A 3 -36.22 1.25 -0.84
N ARG A 4 -37.34 0.98 -0.18
CA ARG A 4 -38.56 1.80 -0.29
C ARG A 4 -38.38 3.19 0.33
N LEU A 5 -37.68 3.28 1.46
CA LEU A 5 -37.47 4.55 2.17
C LEU A 5 -36.29 5.36 1.62
N LYS A 6 -35.46 4.77 0.74
CA LYS A 6 -34.25 5.40 0.17
C LYS A 6 -33.37 6.09 1.24
N ASN A 7 -33.26 5.47 2.42
CA ASN A 7 -32.56 6.04 3.58
C ASN A 7 -31.07 5.66 3.64
N TYR A 8 -30.44 5.52 2.48
CA TYR A 8 -29.04 5.19 2.29
C TYR A 8 -28.55 5.86 1.01
N PRO A 9 -27.26 6.24 0.93
CA PRO A 9 -26.70 6.81 -0.30
C PRO A 9 -26.72 5.76 -1.42
N ASP A 10 -26.95 6.20 -2.66
CA ASP A 10 -26.98 5.28 -3.80
C ASP A 10 -25.62 4.60 -3.96
N PRO A 11 -25.54 3.25 -3.98
CA PRO A 11 -24.28 2.54 -4.16
C PRO A 11 -23.52 2.95 -5.42
N THR A 12 -24.24 3.29 -6.50
CA THR A 12 -23.65 3.70 -7.78
C THR A 12 -22.94 5.05 -7.61
N GLU A 13 -23.59 6.01 -6.95
CA GLU A 13 -23.00 7.33 -6.66
C GLU A 13 -21.74 7.21 -5.78
N VAL A 14 -21.79 6.34 -4.76
CA VAL A 14 -20.62 6.10 -3.88
C VAL A 14 -19.46 5.48 -4.67
N VAL A 15 -19.74 4.53 -5.57
CA VAL A 15 -18.73 3.91 -6.42
C VAL A 15 -18.15 4.91 -7.42
N ASP A 16 -18.98 5.73 -8.05
CA ASP A 16 -18.52 6.75 -9.01
C ASP A 16 -17.65 7.81 -8.34
N LYS A 17 -17.95 8.15 -7.08
CA LYS A 17 -17.23 9.18 -6.32
C LYS A 17 -15.93 8.70 -5.69
N TYR A 18 -15.89 7.49 -5.15
CA TYR A 18 -14.74 6.99 -4.36
C TYR A 18 -14.07 5.74 -4.93
N GLY A 19 -14.69 5.09 -5.91
CA GLY A 19 -14.26 3.81 -6.44
C GLY A 19 -14.79 2.62 -5.65
N ALA A 20 -14.95 1.49 -6.35
CA ALA A 20 -15.47 0.26 -5.75
C ALA A 20 -14.55 -0.32 -4.67
N ASP A 21 -13.23 -0.12 -4.78
CA ASP A 21 -12.26 -0.70 -3.83
C ASP A 21 -12.25 0.01 -2.49
N ALA A 22 -12.48 1.33 -2.47
CA ALA A 22 -12.69 2.08 -1.23
C ALA A 22 -13.92 1.57 -0.47
N LEU A 23 -15.03 1.35 -1.20
CA LEU A 23 -16.25 0.78 -0.61
C LEU A 23 -16.02 -0.64 -0.08
N ARG A 24 -15.36 -1.51 -0.85
CA ARG A 24 -15.04 -2.88 -0.40
C ARG A 24 -14.20 -2.88 0.87
N LEU A 25 -13.14 -2.08 0.90
CA LEU A 25 -12.22 -2.04 2.02
C LEU A 25 -12.89 -1.41 3.26
N TYR A 26 -13.76 -0.41 3.08
CA TYR A 26 -14.60 0.14 4.15
C TYR A 26 -15.51 -0.93 4.77
N LEU A 27 -16.19 -1.73 3.95
CA LEU A 27 -17.09 -2.78 4.44
C LEU A 27 -16.32 -3.88 5.17
N ILE A 28 -15.19 -4.32 4.63
CA ILE A 28 -14.35 -5.36 5.24
C ILE A 28 -13.76 -4.89 6.58
N ASN A 29 -13.39 -3.62 6.69
CA ASN A 29 -12.86 -3.03 7.91
C ASN A 29 -13.94 -2.63 8.93
N SER A 30 -15.22 -2.89 8.62
CA SER A 30 -16.32 -2.51 9.49
C SER A 30 -16.72 -3.64 10.45
N PRO A 31 -17.45 -3.33 11.53
CA PRO A 31 -17.99 -4.33 12.46
C PRO A 31 -18.86 -5.43 11.81
N VAL A 32 -19.35 -5.20 10.58
CA VAL A 32 -20.27 -6.11 9.89
C VAL A 32 -19.67 -7.50 9.69
N VAL A 33 -18.36 -7.61 9.49
CA VAL A 33 -17.69 -8.91 9.31
C VAL A 33 -17.57 -9.70 10.61
N ARG A 34 -17.91 -9.09 11.75
CA ARG A 34 -18.03 -9.72 13.07
C ARG A 34 -19.49 -9.90 13.50
N ALA A 35 -20.43 -9.82 12.55
CA ALA A 35 -21.87 -9.88 12.78
C ALA A 35 -22.43 -8.76 13.69
N GLU A 36 -21.73 -7.63 13.78
CA GLU A 36 -22.22 -6.44 14.49
C GLU A 36 -22.93 -5.47 13.53
N THR A 37 -23.76 -4.59 14.08
CA THR A 37 -24.50 -3.61 13.27
C THR A 37 -23.58 -2.54 12.70
N LEU A 38 -23.61 -2.33 11.38
CA LEU A 38 -22.95 -1.21 10.71
C LEU A 38 -23.96 -0.10 10.40
N ARG A 39 -23.66 1.13 10.83
CA ARG A 39 -24.33 2.34 10.34
C ARG A 39 -23.47 2.93 9.23
N PHE A 40 -23.88 2.69 7.99
CA PHE A 40 -23.15 3.16 6.81
C PHE A 40 -22.99 4.68 6.84
N LYS A 41 -21.77 5.14 6.58
CA LYS A 41 -21.42 6.56 6.47
C LYS A 41 -20.45 6.75 5.30
N GLU A 42 -20.81 7.63 4.38
CA GLU A 42 -20.02 7.93 3.19
C GLU A 42 -18.64 8.51 3.56
N GLU A 43 -18.56 9.27 4.66
CA GLU A 43 -17.30 9.81 5.18
C GLU A 43 -16.29 8.71 5.54
N GLY A 44 -16.79 7.53 5.94
CA GLY A 44 -15.94 6.37 6.21
C GLY A 44 -15.30 5.80 4.95
N VAL A 45 -16.02 5.83 3.82
CA VAL A 45 -15.47 5.43 2.50
C VAL A 45 -14.40 6.42 2.06
N PHE A 46 -14.65 7.72 2.23
CA PHE A 46 -13.66 8.76 1.95
C PHE A 46 -12.40 8.63 2.82
N ALA A 47 -12.55 8.30 4.11
CA ALA A 47 -11.41 8.08 4.99
C ALA A 47 -10.50 6.97 4.46
N VAL A 48 -11.07 5.87 3.95
CA VAL A 48 -10.30 4.78 3.33
C VAL A 48 -9.51 5.28 2.11
N VAL A 49 -10.10 6.09 1.25
CA VAL A 49 -9.37 6.71 0.12
C VAL A 49 -8.20 7.55 0.64
N LYS A 50 -8.46 8.40 1.62
CA LYS A 50 -7.50 9.37 2.15
C LYS A 50 -6.35 8.72 2.91
N ASP A 51 -6.64 7.71 3.72
CA ASP A 51 -5.68 7.10 4.67
C ASP A 51 -4.96 5.89 4.08
N VAL A 52 -5.50 5.26 3.02
CA VAL A 52 -4.92 4.05 2.40
C VAL A 52 -4.50 4.30 0.97
N PHE A 53 -5.46 4.59 0.09
CA PHE A 53 -5.21 4.63 -1.35
C PHE A 53 -4.34 5.81 -1.76
N LEU A 54 -4.56 7.01 -1.20
CA LEU A 54 -3.75 8.18 -1.52
C LEU A 54 -2.28 8.00 -1.09
N PRO A 55 -1.94 7.60 0.16
CA PRO A 55 -0.56 7.36 0.55
C PRO A 55 0.11 6.27 -0.30
N TRP A 56 -0.61 5.19 -0.59
CA TRP A 56 -0.08 4.10 -1.40
C TRP A 56 0.21 4.56 -2.84
N TYR A 57 -0.73 5.26 -3.47
CA TYR A 57 -0.55 5.83 -4.81
C TYR A 57 0.60 6.84 -4.84
N ASN A 58 0.75 7.68 -3.80
CA ASN A 58 1.85 8.62 -3.69
C ASN A 58 3.22 7.92 -3.60
N ALA A 59 3.31 6.78 -2.90
CA ALA A 59 4.53 5.97 -2.85
C ALA A 59 4.88 5.40 -4.24
N TYR A 60 3.88 4.86 -4.95
CA TYR A 60 4.05 4.39 -6.33
C TYR A 60 4.49 5.52 -7.27
N ARG A 61 3.82 6.67 -7.22
CA ARG A 61 4.19 7.84 -8.05
C ARG A 61 5.61 8.30 -7.75
N PHE A 62 5.99 8.33 -6.48
CA PHE A 62 7.35 8.66 -6.06
C PHE A 62 8.37 7.68 -6.64
N LEU A 63 8.10 6.37 -6.61
CA LEU A 63 8.96 5.36 -7.22
C LEU A 63 9.17 5.64 -8.72
N ILE A 64 8.08 5.77 -9.49
CA ILE A 64 8.14 5.97 -10.94
C ILE A 64 8.92 7.25 -11.29
N GLN A 65 8.68 8.35 -10.58
CA GLN A 65 9.40 9.61 -10.83
C GLN A 65 10.91 9.47 -10.64
N ASN A 66 11.35 8.73 -9.62
CA ASN A 66 12.78 8.54 -9.37
C ASN A 66 13.42 7.52 -10.32
N ILE A 67 12.66 6.50 -10.76
CA ILE A 67 13.08 5.61 -11.84
C ILE A 67 13.33 6.41 -13.12
N LEU A 68 12.35 7.19 -13.59
CA LEU A 68 12.49 7.98 -14.81
C LEU A 68 13.70 8.93 -14.74
N ARG A 69 13.93 9.53 -13.58
CA ARG A 69 15.10 10.38 -13.35
C ARG A 69 16.42 9.61 -13.43
N LEU A 70 16.49 8.43 -12.82
CA LEU A 70 17.66 7.56 -12.92
C LEU A 70 17.92 7.18 -14.39
N GLU A 71 16.88 6.82 -15.15
CA GLU A 71 17.01 6.47 -16.57
C GLU A 71 17.52 7.65 -17.41
N MET A 72 17.05 8.86 -17.13
CA MET A 72 17.55 10.08 -17.80
C MET A 72 19.01 10.39 -17.46
N GLU A 73 19.42 10.22 -16.21
CA GLU A 73 20.80 10.49 -15.76
C GLU A 73 21.81 9.47 -16.29
N THR A 74 21.38 8.22 -16.48
CA THR A 74 22.25 7.09 -16.81
C THR A 74 22.17 6.62 -18.27
N GLY A 75 21.12 7.03 -18.99
CA GLY A 75 20.82 6.54 -20.33
C GLY A 75 20.42 5.06 -20.39
N SER A 76 20.27 4.40 -19.24
CA SER A 76 19.99 2.96 -19.13
C SER A 76 18.61 2.74 -18.51
N ARG A 77 17.88 1.74 -19.02
CA ARG A 77 16.57 1.38 -18.45
C ARG A 77 16.72 0.77 -17.06
N PHE A 78 15.86 1.17 -16.14
CA PHE A 78 15.80 0.59 -14.81
C PHE A 78 15.28 -0.84 -14.89
N THR A 79 16.07 -1.78 -14.38
CA THR A 79 15.67 -3.17 -14.22
C THR A 79 15.68 -3.50 -12.73
N PRO A 80 14.52 -3.81 -12.12
CA PRO A 80 14.47 -4.10 -10.69
C PRO A 80 15.23 -5.39 -10.38
N THR A 81 16.14 -5.32 -9.41
CA THR A 81 16.81 -6.49 -8.87
C THR A 81 15.81 -7.30 -8.04
N PRO A 82 15.65 -8.62 -8.29
CA PRO A 82 14.68 -9.42 -7.56
C PRO A 82 15.12 -9.62 -6.10
N PRO A 83 14.18 -9.88 -5.17
CA PRO A 83 14.45 -9.93 -3.73
C PRO A 83 15.55 -10.91 -3.32
N GLU A 84 15.72 -12.03 -4.03
CA GLU A 84 16.71 -13.08 -3.74
C GLU A 84 18.14 -12.64 -4.05
N ARG A 85 18.30 -11.72 -5.00
CA ARG A 85 19.60 -11.14 -5.39
C ARG A 85 19.84 -9.78 -4.73
N LEU A 86 18.84 -9.25 -4.04
CA LEU A 86 18.94 -7.96 -3.39
C LEU A 86 19.74 -8.11 -2.08
N ALA A 87 20.91 -7.48 -2.00
CA ALA A 87 21.72 -7.42 -0.79
C ALA A 87 21.80 -5.98 -0.25
N PRO A 88 20.68 -5.43 0.28
CA PRO A 88 20.67 -4.06 0.76
C PRO A 88 21.58 -3.89 1.98
N THR A 89 22.54 -2.97 1.89
CA THR A 89 23.41 -2.58 3.01
C THR A 89 22.65 -1.70 4.02
N ASN A 90 21.74 -0.87 3.50
CA ASN A 90 20.90 0.03 4.26
C ASN A 90 19.96 -0.73 5.22
N VAL A 91 19.93 -0.28 6.48
CA VAL A 91 19.08 -0.87 7.53
C VAL A 91 17.59 -0.70 7.22
N LEU A 92 17.20 0.44 6.63
CA LEU A 92 15.80 0.71 6.30
C LEU A 92 15.28 -0.19 5.18
N ASP A 93 16.10 -0.47 4.18
CA ASP A 93 15.77 -1.36 3.06
C ASP A 93 15.59 -2.81 3.55
N ARG A 94 16.47 -3.27 4.45
CA ARG A 94 16.33 -4.57 5.11
C ARG A 94 15.06 -4.63 5.94
N TRP A 95 14.78 -3.58 6.71
CA TRP A 95 13.60 -3.50 7.56
C TRP A 95 12.31 -3.52 6.74
N ILE A 96 12.18 -2.70 5.70
CA ILE A 96 10.93 -2.65 4.92
C ILE A 96 10.70 -3.95 4.14
N GLY A 97 11.77 -4.60 3.65
CA GLY A 97 11.70 -5.91 3.04
C GLY A 97 11.25 -6.99 4.02
N ALA A 98 11.75 -6.97 5.26
CA ALA A 98 11.28 -7.87 6.32
C ALA A 98 9.81 -7.58 6.70
N ALA A 99 9.44 -6.31 6.85
CA ALA A 99 8.07 -5.90 7.16
C ALA A 99 7.07 -6.33 6.07
N SER A 100 7.46 -6.26 4.80
CA SER A 100 6.65 -6.72 3.67
C SER A 100 6.42 -8.23 3.71
N ARG A 101 7.46 -9.03 4.01
CA ARG A 101 7.30 -10.49 4.20
C ARG A 101 6.41 -10.81 5.40
N SER A 102 6.55 -10.09 6.50
CA SER A 102 5.67 -10.23 7.66
C SER A 102 4.22 -9.89 7.32
N LEU A 103 3.98 -8.87 6.49
CA LEU A 103 2.65 -8.55 5.95
C LEU A 103 2.08 -9.72 5.15
N VAL A 104 2.84 -10.26 4.19
CA VAL A 104 2.37 -11.39 3.37
C VAL A 104 2.02 -12.60 4.25
N ALA A 105 2.90 -12.97 5.19
CA ALA A 105 2.67 -14.08 6.10
C ALA A 105 1.44 -13.85 7.00
N TYR A 106 1.29 -12.64 7.55
CA TYR A 106 0.16 -12.27 8.39
C TYR A 106 -1.16 -12.35 7.63
N VAL A 107 -1.21 -11.77 6.42
CA VAL A 107 -2.42 -11.80 5.60
C VAL A 107 -2.78 -13.23 5.20
N ALA A 108 -1.81 -14.04 4.77
CA ALA A 108 -2.06 -15.44 4.41
C ALA A 108 -2.64 -16.24 5.60
N GLN A 109 -2.08 -16.04 6.80
CA GLN A 109 -2.58 -16.69 8.02
C GLN A 109 -4.03 -16.26 8.35
N GLU A 110 -4.30 -14.96 8.38
CA GLU A 110 -5.60 -14.44 8.78
C GLU A 110 -6.68 -14.72 7.73
N MET A 111 -6.33 -14.67 6.45
CA MET A 111 -7.22 -15.08 5.34
C MET A 111 -7.52 -16.58 5.38
N GLY A 112 -6.53 -17.42 5.70
CA GLY A 112 -6.73 -18.86 5.90
C GLY A 112 -7.68 -19.19 7.06
N ALA A 113 -7.76 -18.31 8.06
CA ALA A 113 -8.69 -18.40 9.18
C ALA A 113 -10.00 -17.62 8.98
N TYR A 114 -10.24 -17.02 7.80
CA TYR A 114 -11.39 -16.17 7.49
C TYR A 114 -11.57 -14.96 8.42
N ARG A 115 -10.47 -14.39 8.93
CA ARG A 115 -10.47 -13.23 9.85
C ARG A 115 -10.21 -11.92 9.11
N LEU A 116 -11.08 -11.54 8.18
CA LEU A 116 -10.84 -10.38 7.32
C LEU A 116 -10.71 -9.04 8.09
N TYR A 117 -11.33 -8.92 9.27
CA TYR A 117 -11.28 -7.71 10.10
C TYR A 117 -9.89 -7.37 10.64
N THR A 118 -8.95 -8.32 10.65
CA THR A 118 -7.58 -8.08 11.15
C THR A 118 -6.64 -7.62 10.04
N VAL A 119 -6.95 -7.97 8.79
CA VAL A 119 -6.11 -7.70 7.61
C VAL A 119 -6.02 -6.20 7.32
N VAL A 120 -7.15 -5.51 7.27
CA VAL A 120 -7.19 -4.09 6.86
C VAL A 120 -6.43 -3.19 7.84
N PRO A 121 -6.61 -3.28 9.18
CA PRO A 121 -5.83 -2.47 10.11
C PRO A 121 -4.32 -2.69 9.99
N TYR A 122 -3.90 -3.94 9.75
CA TYR A 122 -2.48 -4.26 9.59
C TYR A 122 -1.91 -3.70 8.28
N LEU A 123 -2.68 -3.78 7.19
CA LEU A 123 -2.31 -3.18 5.90
C LEU A 123 -2.20 -1.65 5.98
N VAL A 124 -3.14 -0.98 6.66
CA VAL A 124 -3.10 0.48 6.88
C VAL A 124 -1.81 0.87 7.61
N LYS A 125 -1.50 0.17 8.71
CA LYS A 125 -0.27 0.40 9.48
C LYS A 125 0.99 0.16 8.65
N PHE A 126 0.98 -0.84 7.78
CA PHE A 126 2.08 -1.09 6.86
C PHE A 126 2.27 0.05 5.85
N ILE A 127 1.19 0.53 5.22
CA ILE A 127 1.24 1.65 4.26
C ILE A 127 1.73 2.93 4.95
N GLU A 128 1.30 3.18 6.18
CA GLU A 128 1.81 4.29 7.00
C GLU A 128 3.32 4.14 7.24
N SER A 129 3.78 2.94 7.62
CA SER A 129 5.19 2.63 7.82
C SER A 129 6.02 2.80 6.53
N LEU A 130 5.47 2.37 5.39
CA LEU A 130 6.10 2.51 4.08
C LEU A 130 6.27 3.99 3.70
N THR A 131 5.24 4.80 3.90
CA THR A 131 5.22 6.20 3.44
C THR A 131 5.90 7.15 4.43
N ASN A 132 5.53 7.08 5.71
CA ASN A 132 5.96 8.03 6.74
C ASN A 132 7.31 7.68 7.35
N VAL A 133 7.73 6.41 7.30
CA VAL A 133 9.04 5.97 7.79
C VAL A 133 9.97 5.69 6.63
N TYR A 134 9.71 4.63 5.84
CA TYR A 134 10.67 4.19 4.82
C TYR A 134 10.95 5.25 3.75
N VAL A 135 9.92 5.69 3.01
CA VAL A 135 10.10 6.68 1.93
C VAL A 135 10.61 8.01 2.48
N ARG A 136 10.15 8.44 3.65
CA ARG A 136 10.56 9.69 4.28
C ARG A 136 12.06 9.70 4.64
N TYR A 137 12.52 8.69 5.37
CA TYR A 137 13.91 8.64 5.84
C TYR A 137 14.89 8.16 4.77
N ASN A 138 14.44 7.34 3.82
CA ASN A 138 15.28 6.84 2.73
C ASN A 138 15.27 7.74 1.47
N ARG A 139 14.62 8.90 1.53
CA ARG A 139 14.43 9.81 0.38
C ARG A 139 15.72 10.20 -0.31
N LYS A 140 16.83 10.39 0.42
CA LYS A 140 18.13 10.75 -0.15
C LYS A 140 18.73 9.63 -1.01
N GLY A 141 18.62 8.38 -0.55
CA GLY A 141 19.06 7.20 -1.32
C GLY A 141 18.20 7.00 -2.56
N LEU A 142 16.87 7.05 -2.39
CA LEU A 142 15.91 6.98 -3.50
C LEU A 142 16.09 8.12 -4.53
N LYS A 143 16.71 9.23 -4.12
CA LYS A 143 16.99 10.40 -4.97
C LYS A 143 18.41 10.46 -5.54
N GLY A 144 19.25 9.43 -5.48
CA GLY A 144 20.57 9.52 -6.15
C GLY A 144 21.71 10.03 -5.28
N ALA A 145 21.43 10.57 -4.08
CA ALA A 145 22.44 11.33 -3.32
C ALA A 145 23.58 10.46 -2.75
N LYS A 146 23.43 9.14 -2.76
CA LYS A 146 24.39 8.16 -2.24
C LYS A 146 25.11 7.37 -3.34
N GLY A 147 24.94 7.77 -4.61
CA GLY A 147 25.51 7.09 -5.75
C GLY A 147 24.54 6.13 -6.45
N LEU A 148 24.96 5.66 -7.62
CA LEU A 148 24.12 4.92 -8.56
C LEU A 148 23.69 3.54 -8.04
N GLU A 149 24.61 2.78 -7.48
CA GLU A 149 24.36 1.42 -6.98
C GLU A 149 23.38 1.42 -5.78
N ASP A 150 23.60 2.32 -4.81
CA ASP A 150 22.71 2.48 -3.65
C ASP A 150 21.31 2.90 -4.09
N THR A 151 21.22 3.83 -5.04
CA THR A 151 19.93 4.30 -5.59
C THR A 151 19.18 3.20 -6.30
N THR A 152 19.89 2.42 -7.14
CA THR A 152 19.31 1.28 -7.86
C THR A 152 18.80 0.22 -6.88
N THR A 153 19.55 -0.02 -5.80
CA THR A 153 19.17 -0.95 -4.73
C THR A 153 17.94 -0.46 -3.96
N CYS A 154 17.92 0.82 -3.55
CA CYS A 154 16.80 1.45 -2.84
C CYS A 154 15.51 1.42 -3.69
N LEU A 155 15.62 1.75 -4.99
CA LEU A 155 14.49 1.73 -5.92
C LEU A 155 14.01 0.31 -6.19
N SER A 156 14.91 -0.67 -6.34
CA SER A 156 14.56 -2.08 -6.47
C SER A 156 13.85 -2.59 -5.20
N CYS A 157 14.31 -2.19 -4.02
CA CYS A 157 13.66 -2.51 -2.75
C CYS A 157 12.23 -1.95 -2.69
N LEU A 158 12.05 -0.66 -3.00
CA LEU A 158 10.73 -0.02 -3.01
C LEU A 158 9.80 -0.65 -4.07
N PHE A 159 10.33 -0.98 -5.25
CA PHE A 159 9.59 -1.67 -6.31
C PHE A 159 9.08 -3.03 -5.83
N ASN A 160 9.96 -3.86 -5.28
CA ASN A 160 9.59 -5.20 -4.80
C ASN A 160 8.54 -5.12 -3.70
N VAL A 161 8.71 -4.22 -2.72
CA VAL A 161 7.72 -4.05 -1.64
C VAL A 161 6.36 -3.60 -2.18
N LEU A 162 6.31 -2.65 -3.11
CA LEU A 162 5.04 -2.22 -3.71
C LEU A 162 4.40 -3.34 -4.54
N LEU A 163 5.21 -4.15 -5.24
CA LEU A 163 4.74 -5.30 -5.99
C LEU A 163 4.15 -6.37 -5.06
N ASP A 164 4.80 -6.63 -3.93
CA ASP A 164 4.32 -7.57 -2.92
C ASP A 164 2.97 -7.12 -2.37
N VAL A 165 2.79 -5.84 -2.04
CA VAL A 165 1.50 -5.28 -1.59
C VAL A 165 0.40 -5.48 -2.63
N CYS A 166 0.70 -5.34 -3.92
CA CYS A 166 -0.28 -5.60 -4.99
C CYS A 166 -0.62 -7.10 -5.15
N LYS A 167 0.30 -7.98 -4.79
CA LYS A 167 0.20 -9.43 -5.01
C LYS A 167 -0.21 -10.23 -3.77
N VAL A 168 -0.36 -9.58 -2.61
CA VAL A 168 -0.74 -10.27 -1.38
C VAL A 168 -1.98 -11.13 -1.65
N ARG A 169 -1.83 -12.44 -1.49
CA ARG A 169 -2.85 -13.47 -1.67
C ARG A 169 -2.92 -14.30 -0.42
#